data_AF-A0A2W6RKS5-F1
#
_entry.id   AF-A0A2W6RKS5-F1
#
_cell.length_a   1.000
_cell.length_b   1.000
_cell.length_c   1.000
_cell.angle_alpha   90.00
_cell.angle_beta   90.00
_cell.angle_gamma   90.00
#
_symmetry.space_group_name_H-M   'P 1'
#
loop_
_entity.id
_entity.type
_entity.pdbx_description
1 polymer ?
#
loop_
_entity_poly.entity_id
_entity_poly.type
_entity_poly.pdbx_seq_one_letter_code
_entity_poly.pdbx_strand_id
1 'polypeptide(L)' 'MSHLPDPAATAALERFKAQRVTAPYRLDLISRGATISYEDGTAVDMVSEKARLEAVVADMDRRIARLERTFDADRQG' A
#
# COMPACT_ATOMS: atom_id res chain seq x y z
N MET A 1 -13.13 16.76 24.59
CA MET A 1 -12.04 16.00 25.25
C MET A 1 -11.12 15.59 24.12
N SER A 2 -9.85 15.99 24.12
CA SER A 2 -8.94 15.62 23.02
C SER A 2 -8.76 14.10 23.01
N HIS A 3 -9.45 13.42 22.09
CA HIS A 3 -9.23 12.00 21.86
C HIS A 3 -8.01 11.89 20.96
N LEU A 4 -6.84 11.70 21.57
CA LEU A 4 -5.65 11.36 20.82
C LEU A 4 -5.94 10.08 20.01
N PRO A 5 -5.57 10.04 18.71
CA PRO A 5 -5.80 8.88 17.89
C PRO A 5 -5.10 7.65 18.48
N ASP A 6 -5.76 6.49 18.38
CA ASP A 6 -5.22 5.22 18.86
C ASP A 6 -3.79 5.01 18.32
N PRO A 7 -2.78 4.80 19.19
CA PRO A 7 -1.40 4.57 18.75
C PRO A 7 -1.27 3.38 17.80
N ALA A 8 -2.11 2.35 17.93
CA ALA A 8 -2.10 1.20 17.03
C ALA A 8 -2.59 1.58 15.62
N ALA A 9 -3.63 2.43 15.54
CA ALA A 9 -4.12 2.97 14.29
C ALA A 9 -3.05 3.87 13.63
N THR A 10 -2.35 4.68 14.42
CA THR A 10 -1.27 5.56 13.92
C THR A 10 -0.14 4.73 13.32
N ALA A 11 0.32 3.70 14.04
CA ALA A 11 1.34 2.78 13.54
C ALA A 11 0.89 1.98 12.31
N ALA A 12 -0.40 1.65 12.19
CA ALA A 12 -0.95 1.03 10.99
C ALA A 12 -0.91 1.97 9.78
N LEU A 13 -1.31 3.24 9.94
CA LEU A 13 -1.29 4.23 8.88
C LEU A 13 0.13 4.43 8.33
N GLU A 14 1.11 4.61 9.21
CA GLU A 14 2.52 4.79 8.81
C GLU A 14 3.06 3.57 8.04
N ARG A 15 2.73 2.35 8.50
CA ARG A 15 3.12 1.12 7.78
C ARG A 15 2.49 1.03 6.40
N PHE A 16 1.20 1.35 6.26
CA PHE A 16 0.54 1.33 4.95
C PHE A 16 1.10 2.40 4.02
N LYS A 17 1.37 3.62 4.52
CA LYS A 17 2.01 4.68 3.73
C LYS A 17 3.39 4.25 3.24
N ALA A 18 4.22 3.69 4.11
CA ALA A 18 5.56 3.20 3.75
C ALA A 18 5.51 2.09 2.69
N GLN A 19 4.62 1.11 2.86
CA GLN A 19 4.45 0.02 1.88
C GLN A 19 3.95 0.54 0.53
N ARG A 20 2.98 1.46 0.56
CA ARG A 20 2.37 2.07 -0.63
C ARG A 20 3.38 2.86 -1.46
N VAL A 21 4.41 3.46 -0.89
CA VAL A 21 5.44 4.19 -1.67
C VAL A 21 6.21 3.26 -2.63
N THR A 22 6.45 2.01 -2.24
CA THR A 22 7.30 1.09 -3.02
C THR A 22 6.56 0.38 -4.17
N ALA A 23 5.25 0.17 -4.04
CA ALA A 23 4.47 -0.59 -5.02
C ALA A 23 4.30 0.11 -6.39
N PRO A 24 4.08 1.44 -6.47
CA PRO A 24 4.06 2.18 -7.73
C PRO A 24 5.39 2.13 -8.48
N TYR A 25 6.52 2.17 -7.77
CA TYR A 25 7.84 2.03 -8.39
C TYR A 25 7.99 0.66 -9.07
N ARG A 26 7.55 -0.42 -8.41
CA ARG A 26 7.53 -1.76 -9.03
C ARG A 26 6.61 -1.81 -10.24
N LEU A 27 5.42 -1.20 -10.19
CA LEU A 27 4.49 -1.14 -11.33
C LEU A 27 5.09 -0.38 -12.53
N ASP A 28 5.82 0.70 -12.27
CA ASP A 28 6.53 1.46 -13.32
C ASP A 28 7.63 0.60 -13.98
N LEU A 29 8.46 -0.08 -13.19
CA LEU A 29 9.48 -0.99 -13.71
C LEU A 29 8.87 -2.10 -14.58
N ILE A 30 7.80 -2.76 -14.12
CA ILE A 30 7.11 -3.80 -14.89
C ILE A 30 6.54 -3.22 -16.19
N SER A 31 5.95 -2.01 -16.12
CA SER A 31 5.42 -1.33 -17.31
C SER A 31 6.51 -0.92 -18.31
N ARG A 32 7.76 -0.79 -17.88
CA ARG A 32 8.95 -0.58 -18.71
C ARG A 32 9.58 -1.88 -19.23
N GLY A 33 9.00 -3.04 -18.91
CA GLY A 33 9.48 -4.35 -19.38
C GLY A 33 10.46 -5.04 -18.45
N ALA A 34 10.59 -4.60 -17.18
CA ALA A 34 11.36 -5.36 -16.20
C ALA A 34 10.72 -6.74 -15.97
N THR A 35 11.55 -7.78 -15.92
CA THR A 35 11.15 -9.16 -15.61
C THR A 35 11.59 -9.55 -14.22
N ILE A 36 10.77 -10.34 -13.54
CA ILE A 36 11.07 -10.87 -12.21
C ILE A 36 11.10 -12.40 -12.30
N SER A 37 12.03 -13.01 -11.56
CA SER A 37 12.04 -14.45 -11.33
C SER A 37 11.91 -14.71 -9.83
N TYR A 38 11.29 -15.83 -9.47
CA TYR A 38 11.36 -16.37 -8.12
C TYR A 38 12.81 -16.79 -7.78
N GLU A 39 13.08 -17.07 -6.51
CA GLU A 39 14.43 -17.44 -6.03
C GLU A 39 14.98 -18.71 -6.72
N ASP A 40 14.09 -19.60 -7.17
CA ASP A 40 14.44 -20.82 -7.91
C ASP A 40 14.68 -20.58 -9.42
N GLY A 41 14.60 -19.33 -9.87
CA GLY A 41 14.75 -18.96 -11.28
C GLY A 41 13.47 -19.08 -12.11
N THR A 42 12.36 -19.58 -11.54
CA THR A 42 11.07 -19.65 -12.23
C THR A 42 10.62 -18.25 -12.63
N ALA A 43 10.32 -18.06 -13.91
CA ALA A 43 9.85 -16.79 -14.43
C ALA A 43 8.47 -16.44 -13.85
N VAL A 44 8.30 -15.20 -13.42
CA VAL A 44 7.00 -14.69 -12.99
C VAL A 44 6.16 -14.32 -14.22
N ASP A 45 4.88 -14.68 -14.22
CA ASP A 45 3.94 -14.11 -15.18
C ASP A 45 3.72 -12.63 -14.87
N MET A 46 4.35 -11.77 -15.68
CA MET A 46 4.36 -10.33 -15.44
C MET A 46 2.98 -9.69 -15.59
N VAL A 47 2.06 -10.28 -16.36
CA VAL A 47 0.68 -9.79 -16.48
C VAL A 47 -0.06 -10.01 -15.16
N SER A 48 0.01 -11.24 -14.63
CA SER A 48 -0.59 -11.57 -13.35
C SER A 48 0.05 -10.79 -12.20
N GLU A 49 1.37 -10.61 -12.19
CA GLU A 49 2.05 -9.88 -11.11
C GLU A 49 1.72 -8.38 -11.15
N LYS A 50 1.58 -7.79 -12.33
CA LYS A 50 1.09 -6.41 -12.46
C LYS A 50 -0.32 -6.27 -11.87
N ALA A 51 -1.26 -7.14 -12.26
CA ALA A 51 -2.62 -7.12 -11.74
C ALA A 51 -2.67 -7.32 -10.21
N ARG A 52 -1.81 -8.20 -9.68
CA ARG A 52 -1.67 -8.41 -8.22
C ARG A 52 -1.20 -7.14 -7.52
N LEU A 53 -0.16 -6.49 -8.04
CA LEU A 53 0.38 -5.26 -7.46
C LEU A 53 -0.63 -4.11 -7.51
N GLU A 54 -1.38 -3.97 -8.60
CA GLU A 54 -2.46 -2.98 -8.72
C GLU A 54 -3.55 -3.20 -7.66
N ALA A 55 -3.98 -4.44 -7.45
CA ALA A 55 -4.96 -4.78 -6.43
C ALA A 55 -4.46 -4.47 -4.99
N VAL A 56 -3.18 -4.76 -4.72
CA VAL A 56 -2.54 -4.46 -3.43
C VAL A 56 -2.47 -2.95 -3.18
N VAL A 57 -2.11 -2.15 -4.19
CA VAL A 57 -2.12 -0.67 -4.09
C VAL A 57 -3.53 -0.16 -3.81
N ALA A 58 -4.53 -0.62 -4.56
CA ALA A 58 -5.91 -0.18 -4.38
C ALA A 58 -6.49 -0.56 -3.00
N ASP A 59 -6.08 -1.69 -2.42
CA ASP A 59 -6.44 -2.04 -1.04
C ASP A 59 -5.74 -1.13 -0.02
N MET A 60 -4.44 -0.87 -0.18
CA MET A 60 -3.70 0.05 0.70
C MET A 60 -4.28 1.47 0.66
N ASP A 61 -4.58 2.02 -0.52
CA ASP A 61 -5.16 3.35 -0.66
C ASP A 61 -6.53 3.43 0.03
N ARG A 62 -7.39 2.40 -0.08
CA ARG A 62 -8.68 2.34 0.63
C ARG A 62 -8.50 2.34 2.16
N ARG A 63 -7.53 1.57 2.67
CA ARG A 63 -7.25 1.50 4.12
C ARG A 63 -6.67 2.80 4.67
N ILE A 64 -5.74 3.42 3.94
CA ILE A 64 -5.18 4.74 4.27
C ILE A 64 -6.30 5.78 4.35
N ALA A 65 -7.13 5.89 3.30
CA ALA A 65 -8.21 6.87 3.27
C ALA A 65 -9.23 6.67 4.41
N ARG A 66 -9.47 5.42 4.83
CA ARG A 66 -10.33 5.13 5.99
C ARG A 66 -9.71 5.62 7.29
N LEU A 67 -8.43 5.32 7.53
CA LEU A 67 -7.72 5.73 8.75
C LEU A 67 -7.57 7.25 8.84
N GLU A 68 -7.26 7.92 7.72
CA GLU A 68 -7.18 9.38 7.66
C GLU A 68 -8.51 10.05 8.02
N ARG A 69 -9.64 9.54 7.50
CA ARG A 69 -10.98 10.02 7.89
C ARG A 69 -11.26 9.82 9.38
N THR A 70 -10.86 8.69 9.96
CA THR A 70 -11.02 8.46 11.41
C THR A 70 -10.22 9.49 12.21
N PHE A 71 -8.97 9.74 11.84
CA PHE A 71 -8.14 10.74 12.54
C PHE A 71 -8.62 12.17 12.38
N ASP A 72 -9.19 12.50 11.22
CA ASP A 72 -9.78 13.81 11.00
C ASP A 72 -11.05 14.02 11.83
N ALA A 73 -11.85 12.97 12.01
CA ALA A 73 -13.01 13.00 12.90
C ALA A 73 -12.58 13.14 14.38
N ASP A 74 -11.58 12.38 14.83
CA ASP A 74 -11.05 12.46 16.19
C ASP A 74 -10.46 13.84 16.52
N ARG A 75 -9.85 14.52 15.54
CA ARG A 75 -9.28 15.87 15.70
C ARG A 75 -10.33 16.98 15.80
N GLN A 76 -11.55 16.73 15.31
CA GLN A 76 -12.63 17.72 15.23
C GLN A 76 -13.64 17.62 16.40
N GLY A 77 -13.57 16.57 17.23
CA GLY A 77 -14.40 16.37 18.43
C GLY A 77 -13.70 16.69 19.74
#